data_AF-A0A2N2HG53-F1
#
_entry.id   AF-A0A2N2HG53-F1
#
_cell.length_a   1.000
_cell.length_b   1.000
_cell.length_c   1.000
_cell.angle_alpha   90.00
_cell.angle_beta   90.00
_cell.angle_gamma   90.00
#
_symmetry.space_group_name_H-M   'P 1'
#
loop_
_entity.id
_entity.type
_entity.pdbx_description
1 polymer ?
#
loop_
_entity_poly.entity_id
_entity_poly.type
_entity_poly.pdbx_seq_one_letter_code
_entity_poly.pdbx_strand_id
1 'polypeptide(L)'
;MKEDAAHYLGHRERLRERLDNDPRALSDYEVLELLLTYALPRKDTKPIAKEMISRFGSLGDALLADPGRIAEIAGLGEGAARFWRTL
;
A
#
# COMPACT_ATOMS: atom_id res chain seq x y z
N MET A 1 -12.29 -14.22 16.43
CA MET A 1 -11.78 -13.41 15.30
C MET A 1 -10.25 -13.44 15.33
N LYS A 2 -9.64 -14.48 14.73
CA LYS A 2 -8.17 -14.71 14.68
C LYS A 2 -7.72 -15.15 13.27
N GLU A 3 -8.56 -14.94 12.26
CA GLU A 3 -8.34 -15.45 10.89
C GLU A 3 -7.75 -14.41 9.95
N ASP A 4 -8.02 -13.11 10.17
CA ASP A 4 -7.51 -12.02 9.33
C ASP A 4 -5.98 -11.93 9.32
N ALA A 5 -5.33 -12.31 10.43
CA ALA A 5 -3.90 -12.15 10.59
C ALA A 5 -3.06 -13.14 9.76
N ALA A 6 -3.59 -14.34 9.51
CA ALA A 6 -2.90 -15.34 8.71
C ALA A 6 -3.04 -15.06 7.21
N HIS A 7 -4.17 -14.48 6.79
CA HIS A 7 -4.49 -14.27 5.38
C HIS A 7 -3.61 -13.18 4.73
N TYR A 8 -3.29 -12.09 5.45
CA TYR A 8 -2.43 -11.04 4.91
C TYR A 8 -0.97 -11.51 4.72
N LEU A 9 -0.50 -12.44 5.56
CA LEU A 9 0.89 -12.91 5.53
C LEU A 9 1.14 -13.72 4.25
N GLY A 10 0.25 -14.67 3.93
CA GLY A 10 0.33 -15.43 2.69
C GLY A 10 0.07 -14.59 1.43
N HIS A 11 -0.71 -13.51 1.54
CA HIS A 11 -0.88 -12.56 0.43
C HIS A 11 0.42 -11.80 0.13
N ARG A 12 1.14 -11.36 1.17
CA ARG A 12 2.43 -10.66 1.02
C ARG A 12 3.49 -11.56 0.38
N GLU A 13 3.53 -12.85 0.71
CA GLU A 13 4.43 -13.82 0.08
C GLU A 13 4.11 -13.98 -1.41
N ARG A 14 2.84 -14.24 -1.78
CA ARG A 14 2.43 -14.35 -3.19
C ARG A 14 2.71 -13.09 -4.01
N LEU A 15 2.60 -11.93 -3.38
CA LEU A 15 2.88 -10.65 -4.02
C LEU A 15 4.37 -10.48 -4.34
N ARG A 16 5.25 -10.92 -3.44
CA ARG A 16 6.71 -10.94 -3.68
C ARG A 16 7.10 -11.96 -4.72
N GLU A 17 6.53 -13.16 -4.69
CA GLU A 17 6.75 -14.16 -5.73
C GLU A 17 6.35 -13.63 -7.10
N ARG A 18 5.24 -12.89 -7.21
CA ARG A 18 4.85 -12.23 -8.47
C ARG A 18 5.83 -11.14 -8.89
N LEU A 19 6.30 -10.32 -7.95
CA LEU A 19 7.33 -9.33 -8.23
C LEU A 19 8.62 -9.98 -8.77
N ASP A 20 9.07 -11.08 -8.17
CA ASP A 20 10.29 -11.77 -8.57
C ASP A 20 10.16 -12.45 -9.94
N ASN A 21 8.95 -12.92 -10.29
CA ASN A 21 8.67 -13.59 -11.56
C ASN A 21 8.46 -12.61 -12.72
N ASP A 22 7.59 -11.61 -12.56
CA ASP A 22 7.34 -10.58 -13.57
C ASP A 22 6.91 -9.25 -12.91
N PRO A 23 7.85 -8.32 -12.67
CA PRO A 23 7.54 -7.02 -12.10
C PRO A 23 6.51 -6.21 -12.88
N ARG A 24 6.40 -6.42 -14.20
CA ARG A 24 5.48 -5.65 -15.07
C ARG A 24 4.05 -6.18 -15.04
N ALA A 25 3.83 -7.36 -14.49
CA ALA A 25 2.50 -7.96 -14.33
C ALA A 25 1.78 -7.50 -13.05
N LEU A 26 2.40 -6.63 -12.25
CA LEU A 26 1.78 -6.03 -11.08
C LEU A 26 0.86 -4.89 -11.50
N SER A 27 -0.34 -4.86 -10.94
CA SER A 27 -1.24 -3.71 -11.06
C SER A 27 -0.77 -2.54 -10.18
N ASP A 28 -1.23 -1.32 -10.49
CA ASP A 28 -0.88 -0.11 -9.73
C ASP A 28 -1.09 -0.24 -8.22
N TYR A 29 -2.22 -0.82 -7.80
CA TYR A 29 -2.50 -1.02 -6.37
C TYR A 29 -1.59 -2.08 -5.74
N GLU A 30 -1.11 -3.06 -6.50
CA GLU A 30 -0.18 -4.09 -6.03
C GLU A 30 1.24 -3.54 -5.83
N VAL A 31 1.67 -2.66 -6.73
CA VAL A 31 2.93 -1.92 -6.57
C VAL A 31 2.84 -1.02 -5.34
N LEU A 32 1.75 -0.28 -5.19
CA LEU A 32 1.54 0.58 -4.02
C LEU A 32 1.43 -0.24 -2.72
N GLU A 33 0.77 -1.40 -2.77
CA GLU A 33 0.70 -2.33 -1.65
C GLU A 33 2.10 -2.76 -1.22
N LEU A 34 2.97 -3.18 -2.16
CA LEU A 34 4.36 -3.54 -1.86
C LEU A 34 5.10 -2.41 -1.15
N LEU A 35 5.05 -1.18 -1.68
CA LEU A 35 5.68 -0.01 -1.07
C LEU A 35 5.18 0.22 0.37
N LEU A 36 3.86 0.15 0.56
CA LEU A 36 3.26 0.27 1.88
C LEU A 36 3.67 -0.86 2.83
N THR A 37 3.88 -2.10 2.35
CA THR A 37 4.34 -3.19 3.23
C THR A 37 5.72 -2.92 3.83
N TYR A 38 6.59 -2.22 3.12
CA TYR A 38 7.91 -1.81 3.63
C TYR A 38 7.79 -0.69 4.66
N ALA A 39 6.87 0.26 4.45
CA ALA A 39 6.63 1.36 5.39
C ALA A 39 5.81 0.95 6.63
N LEU A 40 4.89 -0.01 6.48
CA LEU A 40 3.89 -0.42 7.47
C LEU A 40 3.94 -1.95 7.69
N PRO A 41 5.01 -2.48 8.30
CA PRO A 41 5.28 -3.92 8.32
C PRO A 41 4.22 -4.76 9.04
N ARG A 42 3.45 -4.18 9.97
CA ARG A 42 2.46 -4.86 10.83
C ARG A 42 1.00 -4.54 10.49
N LYS A 43 0.73 -3.94 9.32
CA LYS A 43 -0.63 -3.61 8.87
C LYS A 43 -0.99 -4.40 7.62
N ASP A 44 -2.28 -4.64 7.44
CA ASP A 44 -2.83 -5.05 6.15
C ASP A 44 -2.87 -3.84 5.22
N THR A 45 -1.96 -3.83 4.24
CA THR A 45 -1.73 -2.70 3.34
C THR A 45 -2.53 -2.79 2.05
N LYS A 46 -3.14 -3.94 1.77
CA LYS A 46 -4.00 -4.14 0.60
C LYS A 46 -5.20 -3.20 0.56
N PRO A 47 -6.04 -3.10 1.62
CA PRO A 47 -7.17 -2.18 1.60
C PRO A 47 -6.71 -0.72 1.49
N ILE A 48 -5.57 -0.39 2.10
CA ILE A 48 -4.98 0.96 2.05
C ILE A 48 -4.56 1.31 0.61
N ALA A 49 -3.85 0.41 -0.07
CA ALA A 49 -3.41 0.62 -1.44
C ALA A 49 -4.59 0.78 -2.40
N LYS A 50 -5.62 -0.06 -2.25
CA LYS A 50 -6.85 0.06 -3.04
C LYS A 50 -7.57 1.38 -2.79
N GLU A 51 -7.68 1.81 -1.54
CA GLU A 51 -8.26 3.11 -1.19
C GLU A 51 -7.48 4.27 -1.81
N MET A 52 -6.15 4.22 -1.75
CA MET A 52 -5.30 5.24 -2.38
C MET A 52 -5.52 5.33 -3.88
N ILE A 53 -5.53 4.19 -4.59
CA ILE A 53 -5.80 4.18 -6.04
C ILE A 53 -7.22 4.66 -6.35
N SER A 54 -8.22 4.22 -5.57
CA SER A 54 -9.61 4.68 -5.73
C SER A 54 -9.74 6.20 -5.54
N ARG A 55 -9.01 6.75 -4.57
CA ARG A 55 -9.09 8.16 -4.18
C ARG A 55 -8.27 9.11 -5.06
N PHE A 56 -7.11 8.66 -5.53
CA PHE A 56 -6.17 9.50 -6.29
C PHE A 56 -6.12 9.17 -7.78
N GLY A 57 -6.63 8.01 -8.20
CA GLY A 57 -6.84 7.65 -9.60
C GLY A 57 -5.75 6.77 -10.21
N SER A 58 -4.48 7.03 -9.91
CA SER A 58 -3.34 6.27 -10.44
C SER A 58 -2.25 6.05 -9.39
N LEU A 59 -1.31 5.13 -9.66
CA LEU A 59 -0.12 4.98 -8.82
C LEU A 59 0.67 6.29 -8.71
N GLY A 60 0.88 6.99 -9.82
CA GLY A 60 1.62 8.26 -9.85
C GLY A 60 0.95 9.33 -9.02
N ASP A 61 -0.37 9.50 -9.18
CA ASP A 61 -1.15 10.48 -8.42
C ASP A 61 -1.21 10.14 -6.92
N ALA A 62 -1.22 8.85 -6.57
CA ALA A 62 -1.18 8.41 -5.18
C ALA A 62 0.18 8.66 -4.51
N LEU A 63 1.29 8.50 -5.25
CA LEU A 63 2.63 8.80 -4.76
C LEU A 63 2.87 10.31 -4.60
N LEU A 64 2.33 11.11 -5.50
CA LEU A 64 2.45 12.58 -5.49
C LEU A 64 1.31 13.29 -4.74
N ALA A 65 0.44 12.54 -4.08
CA ALA A 65 -0.70 13.08 -3.35
C ALA A 65 -0.25 13.97 -2.19
N ASP A 66 -1.02 15.04 -1.94
CA ASP A 66 -0.79 15.93 -0.80
C ASP A 66 -0.75 15.15 0.54
N PRO A 67 0.28 15.37 1.37
CA PRO A 67 0.42 14.69 2.66
C PRO A 67 -0.78 14.82 3.60
N GLY A 68 -1.49 15.94 3.56
CA GLY A 68 -2.71 16.14 4.35
C GLY A 68 -3.82 15.18 3.91
N ARG A 69 -4.01 15.02 2.59
CA ARG A 69 -4.97 14.05 2.03
C ARG A 69 -4.57 12.59 2.32
N ILE A 70 -3.28 12.31 2.41
CA ILE A 70 -2.75 10.99 2.79
C ILE A 70 -3.09 10.66 4.26
N ALA A 71 -2.99 11.65 5.16
CA ALA A 71 -3.31 11.48 6.57
C ALA A 71 -4.77 11.08 6.82
N GLU A 72 -5.68 11.48 5.92
CA GLU A 72 -7.11 11.16 5.99
C GLU A 72 -7.44 9.69 5.67
N ILE A 73 -6.50 8.93 5.09
CA ILE A 73 -6.74 7.52 4.79
C ILE A 73 -6.60 6.68 6.06
N ALA A 74 -7.66 5.92 6.36
CA ALA A 74 -7.70 5.01 7.49
C ALA A 74 -6.52 4.03 7.45
N GLY A 75 -5.71 4.03 8.51
CA GLY A 75 -4.54 3.16 8.62
C GLY A 75 -3.21 3.81 8.24
N LEU A 76 -3.19 4.99 7.63
CA LEU A 76 -1.96 5.74 7.35
C LEU A 76 -1.61 6.71 8.49
N GLY A 77 -2.50 7.68 8.76
CA GLY A 77 -2.32 8.70 9.80
C GLY A 77 -1.08 9.59 9.59
N GLU A 78 -0.75 10.37 10.63
CA GLU A 78 0.33 11.39 10.60
C GLU A 78 1.73 10.82 10.28
N GLY A 79 2.02 9.59 10.70
CA GLY A 79 3.31 8.95 10.44
C GLY A 79 3.54 8.72 8.95
N ALA A 80 2.53 8.20 8.24
CA ALA A 80 2.58 8.01 6.80
C ALA A 80 2.59 9.35 6.06
N ALA A 81 1.81 10.34 6.51
CA ALA A 81 1.83 11.69 5.95
C ALA A 81 3.23 12.32 6.04
N ARG A 82 3.93 12.13 7.15
CA ARG A 82 5.33 12.60 7.30
C ARG A 82 6.26 11.92 6.30
N PHE A 83 6.14 10.62 6.09
CA PHE A 83 6.91 9.89 5.08
C PHE A 83 6.61 10.40 3.66
N TRP A 84 5.35 10.69 3.34
CA TRP A 84 4.97 11.22 2.02
C TRP A 84 5.61 12.57 1.68
N ARG A 85 6.07 13.34 2.67
CA ARG A 85 6.82 14.60 2.42
C ARG A 85 8.20 14.37 1.80
N THR A 86 8.69 13.13 1.75
CA THR A 86 10.00 12.80 1.18
C THR A 86 9.93 12.26 -0.25
N LEU A 87 8.72 12.05 -0.77
CA LEU A 87 8.46 11.67 -2.16
C LEU A 87 8.38 12.93 -3.02
#